data_AF-Q9BE53-F1
#
_entry.id   AF-Q9BE53-F1
#
_cell.length_a   1.000
_cell.length_b   1.000
_cell.length_c   1.000
_cell.angle_alpha   90.00
_cell.angle_beta   90.00
_cell.angle_gamma   90.00
#
_symmetry.space_group_name_H-M   'P 1'
#
loop_
_entity.id
_entity.type
_entity.pdbx_description
1 polymer ?
#
loop_
_entity_poly.entity_id
_entity_poly.type
_entity_poly.pdbx_seq_one_letter_code
_entity_poly.pdbx_strand_id
1 'polypeptide(L)'
;QLRAFVCRLSSVIFYETMYVGIVLLGLIAFDRFLKIIRPLRNIFLKKTVFAKTVSVFIWSFFFFISLPNMILSNKEATPSSVKKCASLKGPLGLKWHQIVNNISQFIFWTVFVLMLVFYVVIAKKVYDSYRKSKSKDRKNNKKLEGKVFVVVAVFFVCFAPFHFTRVPYTYSQTNNKTDCRLQNQLFIAKETTLFLAATNICMDPLIYIFLCKKFTEKLPCMRGRKTIASSQENQSSQTDNITLG
;
A
#
# COMPACT_ATOMS: atom_id res chain seq x y z
N GLN A 1 20.11 3.58 24.72
CA GLN A 1 20.03 2.26 24.03
C GLN A 1 18.80 2.15 23.13
N LEU A 2 17.56 2.35 23.61
CA LEU A 2 16.32 2.20 22.81
C LEU A 2 16.33 2.97 21.47
N ARG A 3 16.69 4.25 21.45
CA ARG A 3 16.74 5.04 20.20
C ARG A 3 17.73 4.49 19.18
N ALA A 4 18.86 3.94 19.64
CA ALA A 4 19.83 3.31 18.75
C ALA A 4 19.24 2.04 18.13
N PHE A 5 18.54 1.21 18.92
CA PHE A 5 17.81 0.05 18.40
C PHE A 5 16.76 0.43 17.36
N VAL A 6 15.98 1.49 17.63
CA VAL A 6 14.99 2.02 16.67
C VAL A 6 15.68 2.41 15.36
N CYS A 7 16.73 3.21 15.42
CA CYS A 7 17.45 3.68 14.24
C CYS A 7 18.17 2.57 13.44
N ARG A 8 18.77 1.59 14.14
CA ARG A 8 19.62 0.56 13.52
C ARG A 8 18.81 -0.58 12.94
N LEU A 9 17.69 -0.94 13.58
CA LEU A 9 16.92 -2.13 13.23
C LEU A 9 15.47 -1.80 12.87
N SER A 10 14.70 -1.29 13.83
CA SER A 10 13.25 -1.10 13.67
C SER A 10 12.90 -0.22 12.46
N SER A 11 13.53 0.96 12.33
CA SER A 11 13.30 1.86 11.20
C SER A 11 13.72 1.24 9.87
N VAL A 12 14.79 0.46 9.85
CA VAL A 12 15.27 -0.18 8.62
C VAL A 12 14.27 -1.24 8.16
N ILE A 13 13.83 -2.12 9.05
CA ILE A 13 12.80 -3.13 8.78
C ILE A 13 11.48 -2.47 8.37
N PHE A 14 11.10 -1.36 9.01
CA PHE A 14 9.91 -0.61 8.63
C PHE A 14 9.96 -0.13 7.17
N TYR A 15 11.07 0.49 6.75
CA TYR A 15 11.20 0.93 5.36
C TYR A 15 11.30 -0.25 4.39
N GLU A 16 12.00 -1.32 4.76
CA GLU A 16 12.11 -2.54 3.97
C GLU A 16 10.72 -3.15 3.68
N THR A 17 9.94 -3.40 4.72
CA THR A 17 8.59 -3.98 4.63
C THR A 17 7.64 -3.07 3.85
N MET A 18 7.78 -1.75 4.00
CA MET A 18 7.05 -0.76 3.21
C MET A 18 7.33 -0.91 1.70
N TYR A 19 8.59 -1.02 1.29
CA TYR A 19 8.94 -1.17 -0.13
C TYR A 19 8.57 -2.55 -0.70
N VAL A 20 8.70 -3.62 0.10
CA VAL A 20 8.15 -4.93 -0.24
C VAL A 20 6.65 -4.81 -0.54
N GLY A 21 5.90 -4.15 0.36
CA GLY A 21 4.47 -3.90 0.20
C GLY A 21 4.14 -3.13 -1.08
N ILE A 22 4.88 -2.05 -1.38
CA ILE A 22 4.70 -1.26 -2.61
C ILE A 22 4.87 -2.14 -3.86
N VAL A 23 5.94 -2.95 -3.94
CA VAL A 23 6.19 -3.82 -5.10
C VAL A 23 5.10 -4.89 -5.22
N LEU A 24 4.69 -5.50 -4.11
CA LEU A 24 3.61 -6.49 -4.11
C LEU A 24 2.27 -5.89 -4.57
N LEU A 25 1.93 -4.66 -4.13
CA LEU A 25 0.75 -3.95 -4.60
C LEU A 25 0.81 -3.67 -6.11
N GLY A 26 1.99 -3.28 -6.63
CA GLY A 26 2.23 -3.12 -8.06
C GLY A 26 2.00 -4.42 -8.84
N LEU A 27 2.50 -5.55 -8.33
CA LEU A 27 2.29 -6.87 -8.95
C LEU A 27 0.83 -7.32 -8.91
N ILE A 28 0.10 -7.04 -7.82
CA ILE A 28 -1.34 -7.31 -7.72
C ILE A 28 -2.11 -6.47 -8.75
N ALA A 29 -1.75 -5.19 -8.92
CA ALA A 29 -2.35 -4.33 -9.93
C ALA A 29 -2.07 -4.86 -11.35
N PHE A 30 -0.84 -5.31 -11.61
CA PHE A 30 -0.44 -5.91 -12.89
C PHE A 30 -1.20 -7.22 -13.20
N ASP A 31 -1.33 -8.12 -12.21
CA ASP A 31 -2.10 -9.35 -12.36
C ASP A 31 -3.56 -9.05 -12.72
N ARG A 32 -4.18 -8.07 -12.05
CA ARG A 32 -5.55 -7.63 -12.36
C ARG A 32 -5.66 -7.05 -13.76
N PHE A 33 -4.72 -6.20 -14.15
CA PHE A 33 -4.64 -5.66 -15.50
C PHE A 33 -4.60 -6.78 -16.55
N LEU A 34 -3.72 -7.76 -16.38
CA LEU A 34 -3.61 -8.88 -17.32
C LEU A 34 -4.86 -9.79 -17.32
N LYS A 35 -5.50 -10.01 -16.16
CA LYS A 35 -6.78 -10.73 -16.10
C LYS A 35 -7.89 -10.05 -16.90
N ILE A 36 -7.88 -8.73 -16.96
CA ILE A 36 -8.87 -7.94 -17.71
C ILE A 36 -8.54 -7.90 -19.20
N ILE A 37 -7.28 -7.71 -19.57
CA ILE A 37 -6.86 -7.56 -20.97
C ILE A 37 -6.66 -8.91 -21.68
N ARG A 38 -6.23 -9.95 -20.96
CA ARG A 38 -5.87 -11.28 -21.51
C ARG A 38 -6.41 -12.43 -20.64
N PRO A 39 -7.74 -12.57 -20.47
CA PRO A 39 -8.33 -13.55 -19.55
C PRO A 39 -7.93 -15.01 -19.82
N LEU A 40 -7.70 -15.37 -21.09
CA LEU A 40 -7.40 -16.75 -21.51
C LEU A 40 -5.89 -17.09 -21.56
N ARG A 41 -5.00 -16.10 -21.68
CA ARG A 41 -3.55 -16.35 -21.87
C ARG A 41 -2.75 -16.49 -20.57
N ASN A 42 -3.36 -16.18 -19.42
CA ASN A 42 -2.61 -15.97 -18.17
C ASN A 42 -2.49 -17.19 -17.25
N ILE A 43 -2.43 -18.42 -17.79
CA ILE A 43 -2.32 -19.65 -16.97
C ILE A 43 -1.04 -19.62 -16.11
N PHE A 44 0.07 -19.06 -16.60
CA PHE A 44 1.33 -18.99 -15.83
C PHE A 44 1.23 -18.12 -14.56
N LEU A 45 0.62 -16.94 -14.64
CA LEU A 45 0.40 -16.06 -13.48
C LEU A 45 -0.62 -16.60 -12.48
N LYS A 46 -1.44 -17.59 -12.87
CA LYS A 46 -2.35 -18.29 -11.96
C LYS A 46 -1.63 -19.33 -11.09
N LYS A 47 -0.40 -19.72 -11.41
CA LYS A 47 0.32 -20.72 -10.61
C LYS A 47 0.78 -20.08 -9.30
N THR A 48 0.24 -20.56 -8.18
CA THR A 48 0.63 -20.16 -6.82
C THR A 48 2.15 -20.24 -6.60
N VAL A 49 2.83 -21.19 -7.26
CA VAL A 49 4.29 -21.32 -7.23
C VAL A 49 4.97 -20.07 -7.76
N PHE A 50 4.54 -19.52 -8.90
CA PHE A 50 5.13 -18.31 -9.47
C PHE A 50 4.99 -17.12 -8.51
N ALA A 51 3.79 -16.91 -7.96
CA ALA A 51 3.55 -15.85 -6.99
C ALA A 51 4.43 -16.01 -5.73
N LYS A 52 4.55 -17.23 -5.20
CA LYS A 52 5.43 -17.53 -4.06
C LYS A 52 6.90 -17.23 -4.37
N THR A 53 7.39 -17.72 -5.50
CA THR A 53 8.76 -17.51 -5.96
C THR A 53 9.09 -16.03 -6.11
N VAL A 54 8.23 -15.26 -6.80
CA VAL A 54 8.41 -13.81 -6.96
C VAL A 54 8.40 -13.08 -5.61
N SER A 55 7.48 -13.43 -4.72
CA SER A 55 7.44 -12.84 -3.38
C SER A 55 8.72 -13.11 -2.59
N VAL A 56 9.22 -14.36 -2.58
CA VAL A 56 10.49 -14.70 -1.90
C VAL A 56 11.65 -13.89 -2.47
N PHE A 57 11.74 -13.76 -3.80
CA PHE A 57 12.77 -12.93 -4.42
C PHE A 57 12.71 -11.46 -4.00
N ILE A 58 11.52 -10.87 -3.93
CA ILE A 58 11.33 -9.48 -3.49
C ILE A 58 11.79 -9.30 -2.04
N TRP A 59 11.37 -10.21 -1.15
CA TRP A 59 11.79 -10.19 0.26
C TRP A 59 13.31 -10.30 0.38
N SER A 60 13.93 -11.28 -0.28
CA SER A 60 15.39 -11.45 -0.25
C SER A 60 16.11 -10.22 -0.81
N PHE A 61 15.65 -9.67 -1.93
CA PHE A 61 16.23 -8.47 -2.54
C PHE A 61 16.27 -7.29 -1.58
N PHE A 62 15.14 -6.96 -0.94
CA PHE A 62 15.07 -5.84 0.00
C PHE A 62 15.85 -6.11 1.28
N PHE A 63 15.86 -7.34 1.78
CA PHE A 63 16.67 -7.76 2.92
C PHE A 63 18.17 -7.50 2.66
N PHE A 64 18.70 -7.98 1.54
CA PHE A 64 20.13 -7.82 1.22
C PHE A 64 20.54 -6.35 0.97
N ILE A 65 19.65 -5.53 0.41
CA ILE A 65 19.89 -4.09 0.25
C ILE A 65 19.87 -3.35 1.59
N SER A 66 19.00 -3.79 2.50
CA SER A 66 18.78 -3.15 3.80
C SER A 66 19.82 -3.57 4.85
N LEU A 67 20.36 -4.78 4.74
CA LEU A 67 21.33 -5.33 5.69
C LEU A 67 22.57 -4.43 5.88
N PRO A 68 23.25 -3.90 4.83
CA PRO A 68 24.36 -2.97 5.04
C PRO A 68 23.92 -1.66 5.70
N ASN A 69 22.68 -1.20 5.52
CA ASN A 69 22.18 -0.02 6.24
C ASN A 69 22.11 -0.23 7.75
N MET A 70 21.84 -1.47 8.19
CA MET A 70 21.87 -1.86 9.61
C MET A 70 23.31 -1.92 10.12
N ILE A 71 24.20 -2.60 9.38
CA ILE A 71 25.59 -2.84 9.77
C ILE A 71 26.42 -1.53 9.78
N LEU A 72 26.31 -0.69 8.75
CA LEU A 72 27.08 0.55 8.61
C LEU A 72 26.56 1.69 9.51
N SER A 73 25.64 1.39 10.43
CA SER A 73 25.22 2.29 11.49
C SER A 73 26.12 2.16 12.73
N ASN A 74 27.42 2.25 12.49
CA ASN A 74 28.49 1.81 13.39
C ASN A 74 29.01 2.89 14.37
N LYS A 75 28.55 4.13 14.29
CA LYS A 75 28.99 5.18 15.24
C LYS A 75 28.38 4.98 16.62
N GLU A 76 29.10 5.47 17.62
CA GLU A 76 28.66 5.45 19.02
C GLU A 76 27.33 6.21 19.19
N ALA A 77 26.43 5.61 19.97
CA ALA A 77 25.10 6.15 20.22
C ALA A 77 25.11 7.11 21.41
N THR A 78 25.36 8.39 21.13
CA THR A 78 25.26 9.50 22.10
C THR A 78 23.85 10.11 22.14
N PRO A 79 23.44 10.80 23.22
CA PRO A 79 22.14 11.48 23.29
C PRO A 79 21.86 12.47 22.14
N SER A 80 22.90 13.07 21.57
CA SER A 80 22.81 13.98 20.41
C SER A 80 22.70 13.22 19.08
N SER A 81 23.53 12.18 18.88
CA SER A 81 23.54 11.41 17.62
C SER A 81 22.29 10.56 17.42
N VAL A 82 21.65 10.07 18.49
CA VAL A 82 20.43 9.25 18.38
C VAL A 82 19.18 10.05 18.00
N LYS A 83 19.23 11.39 18.00
CA LYS A 83 18.10 12.23 17.52
C LYS A 83 17.92 12.14 16.01
N LYS A 84 19.00 11.88 15.27
CA LYS A 84 18.99 11.74 13.80
C LYS A 84 19.69 10.43 13.45
N CYS A 85 18.94 9.43 12.98
CA CYS A 85 19.52 8.12 12.69
C CYS A 85 20.68 8.16 11.67
N ALA A 86 20.73 9.15 10.77
CA ALA A 86 21.86 9.37 9.88
C ALA A 86 23.17 9.72 10.61
N SER A 87 23.11 10.36 11.78
CA SER A 87 24.28 10.69 12.59
C SER A 87 24.95 9.46 13.20
N LEU A 88 24.25 8.31 13.26
CA LEU A 88 24.83 7.03 13.68
C LEU A 88 25.61 6.32 12.55
N LYS A 89 25.63 6.88 11.33
CA LYS A 89 26.30 6.29 10.17
C LYS A 89 27.65 6.94 9.92
N GLY A 90 28.66 6.11 9.63
CA GLY A 90 29.93 6.57 9.06
C GLY A 90 29.77 7.11 7.63
N PRO A 91 30.84 7.65 7.02
CA PRO A 91 30.80 8.17 5.65
C PRO A 91 30.29 7.15 4.61
N LEU A 92 30.77 5.90 4.69
CA LEU A 92 30.29 4.80 3.84
C LEU A 92 28.82 4.49 4.10
N GLY A 93 28.39 4.50 5.37
CA GLY A 93 27.00 4.24 5.74
C GLY A 93 26.05 5.32 5.24
N LEU A 94 26.48 6.58 5.25
CA LEU A 94 25.70 7.69 4.71
C LEU A 94 25.60 7.63 3.18
N LYS A 95 26.70 7.28 2.50
CA LYS A 95 26.70 7.06 1.04
C LYS A 95 25.80 5.87 0.65
N TRP A 96 25.89 4.75 1.36
CA TRP A 96 25.01 3.60 1.13
C TRP A 96 23.55 3.96 1.40
N HIS A 97 23.27 4.67 2.50
CA HIS A 97 21.93 5.17 2.80
C HIS A 97 21.35 6.01 1.64
N GLN A 98 22.15 6.89 1.05
CA GLN A 98 21.75 7.68 -0.12
C GLN A 98 21.44 6.79 -1.33
N ILE A 99 22.32 5.82 -1.63
CA ILE A 99 22.13 4.88 -2.75
C ILE A 99 20.84 4.08 -2.58
N VAL A 100 20.61 3.49 -1.40
CA VAL A 100 19.40 2.73 -1.13
C VAL A 100 18.16 3.60 -1.25
N ASN A 101 18.20 4.84 -0.73
CA ASN A 101 17.10 5.78 -0.92
C ASN A 101 16.83 6.09 -2.40
N ASN A 102 17.87 6.28 -3.22
CA ASN A 102 17.70 6.54 -4.65
C ASN A 102 17.08 5.34 -5.38
N ILE A 103 17.55 4.12 -5.08
CA ILE A 103 16.98 2.87 -5.62
C ILE A 103 15.50 2.75 -5.20
N SER A 104 15.21 2.95 -3.92
CA SER A 104 13.87 2.96 -3.36
C SER A 104 12.93 3.98 -4.04
N GLN A 105 13.43 5.19 -4.32
CA GLN A 105 12.67 6.21 -5.07
C GLN A 105 12.39 5.75 -6.50
N PHE A 106 13.40 5.24 -7.21
CA PHE A 106 13.24 4.73 -8.57
C PHE A 106 12.19 3.61 -8.63
N ILE A 107 12.24 2.67 -7.69
CA ILE A 107 11.26 1.58 -7.57
C ILE A 107 9.86 2.15 -7.33
N PHE A 108 9.70 3.07 -6.35
CA PHE A 108 8.41 3.65 -6.04
C PHE A 108 7.79 4.36 -7.26
N TRP A 109 8.53 5.25 -7.92
CA TRP A 109 8.00 6.00 -9.06
C TRP A 109 7.68 5.11 -10.26
N THR A 110 8.49 4.06 -10.47
CA THR A 110 8.18 3.04 -11.49
C THR A 110 6.87 2.33 -11.19
N VAL A 111 6.70 1.83 -9.96
CA VAL A 111 5.46 1.17 -9.53
C VAL A 111 4.28 2.12 -9.59
N PHE A 112 4.44 3.36 -9.14
CA PHE A 112 3.42 4.41 -9.15
C PHE A 112 2.91 4.68 -10.57
N VAL A 113 3.81 4.91 -11.53
CA VAL A 113 3.44 5.17 -12.93
C VAL A 113 2.78 3.94 -13.56
N LEU A 114 3.33 2.74 -13.35
CA LEU A 114 2.73 1.51 -13.86
C LEU A 114 1.33 1.28 -13.30
N MET A 115 1.14 1.49 -12.00
CA MET A 115 -0.17 1.40 -11.35
C MET A 115 -1.15 2.41 -11.94
N LEU A 116 -0.76 3.66 -12.16
CA LEU A 116 -1.60 4.66 -12.83
C LEU A 116 -2.02 4.20 -14.22
N VAL A 117 -1.07 3.76 -15.04
CA VAL A 117 -1.33 3.31 -16.42
C VAL A 117 -2.29 2.11 -16.43
N PHE A 118 -1.98 1.07 -15.66
CA PHE A 118 -2.82 -0.12 -15.55
C PHE A 118 -4.24 0.25 -15.16
N TYR A 119 -4.37 1.18 -14.23
CA TYR A 119 -5.65 1.58 -13.70
C TYR A 119 -6.46 2.45 -14.65
N VAL A 120 -5.85 3.41 -15.36
CA VAL A 120 -6.51 4.18 -16.42
C VAL A 120 -7.09 3.24 -17.47
N VAL A 121 -6.34 2.20 -17.86
CA VAL A 121 -6.82 1.19 -18.81
C VAL A 121 -7.97 0.37 -18.23
N ILE A 122 -7.87 -0.06 -16.97
CA ILE A 122 -8.94 -0.79 -16.28
C ILE A 122 -10.22 0.06 -16.19
N ALA A 123 -10.09 1.32 -15.77
CA ALA A 123 -11.18 2.28 -15.65
C ALA A 123 -11.89 2.48 -16.99
N LYS A 124 -11.13 2.71 -18.06
CA LYS A 124 -11.65 2.84 -19.43
C LYS A 124 -12.41 1.59 -19.86
N LYS A 125 -11.83 0.40 -19.64
CA LYS A 125 -12.46 -0.87 -20.02
C LYS A 125 -13.77 -1.12 -19.28
N VAL A 126 -13.81 -0.78 -17.99
CA VAL A 126 -15.02 -0.88 -17.16
C VAL A 126 -16.08 0.09 -17.65
N TYR A 127 -15.71 1.34 -17.93
CA TYR A 127 -16.61 2.35 -18.47
C TYR A 127 -17.19 1.94 -19.83
N ASP A 128 -16.35 1.43 -20.74
CA ASP A 128 -16.79 0.94 -22.05
C ASP A 128 -17.75 -0.25 -21.92
N SER A 129 -17.47 -1.18 -21.00
CA SER A 129 -18.36 -2.31 -20.72
C SER A 129 -19.70 -1.84 -20.16
N TYR A 130 -19.67 -0.87 -19.24
CA TYR A 130 -20.88 -0.27 -18.67
C TYR A 130 -21.72 0.40 -19.76
N ARG A 131 -21.12 1.22 -20.62
CA ARG A 131 -21.81 1.90 -21.74
C ARG A 131 -22.45 0.89 -22.69
N LYS A 132 -21.73 -0.18 -23.07
CA LYS A 132 -22.26 -1.24 -23.95
C LYS A 132 -23.44 -1.99 -23.32
N SER A 133 -23.38 -2.23 -22.03
CA SER A 133 -24.45 -2.93 -21.31
C SER A 133 -25.70 -2.09 -21.06
N LYS A 134 -25.59 -0.77 -21.01
CA LYS A 134 -26.76 0.11 -20.99
C LYS A 134 -27.55 0.00 -22.30
N SER A 135 -26.88 -0.38 -23.39
CA SER A 135 -27.45 -0.54 -24.73
C SER A 135 -27.95 -1.96 -25.04
N LYS A 136 -27.60 -2.98 -24.25
CA LYS A 136 -27.99 -4.38 -24.52
C LYS A 136 -28.48 -5.06 -23.25
N ASP A 137 -29.63 -5.74 -23.34
CA ASP A 137 -30.29 -6.41 -22.23
C ASP A 137 -29.35 -7.34 -21.42
N ARG A 138 -29.58 -7.34 -20.11
CA ARG A 138 -28.64 -7.42 -18.99
C ARG A 138 -27.82 -8.70 -18.76
N LYS A 139 -27.51 -9.56 -19.75
CA LYS A 139 -27.13 -10.94 -19.38
C LYS A 139 -25.67 -11.27 -19.02
N ASN A 140 -24.65 -10.42 -19.21
CA ASN A 140 -23.27 -10.85 -18.91
C ASN A 140 -22.25 -9.76 -18.49
N ASN A 141 -22.66 -8.76 -17.72
CA ASN A 141 -21.67 -7.85 -17.12
C ASN A 141 -20.93 -8.52 -15.97
N LYS A 142 -19.66 -8.86 -16.18
CA LYS A 142 -18.71 -9.05 -15.08
C LYS A 142 -18.57 -7.70 -14.35
N LYS A 143 -19.35 -7.49 -13.29
CA LYS A 143 -19.16 -6.33 -12.40
C LYS A 143 -17.75 -6.42 -11.80
N LEU A 144 -16.88 -5.50 -12.18
CA LEU A 144 -15.63 -5.30 -11.44
C LEU A 144 -15.99 -4.69 -10.08
N GLU A 145 -15.39 -5.20 -9.00
CA GLU A 145 -15.62 -4.64 -7.68
C GLU A 145 -15.01 -3.23 -7.60
N GLY A 146 -15.83 -2.21 -7.38
CA GLY A 146 -15.40 -0.81 -7.19
C GLY A 146 -14.32 -0.62 -6.12
N LYS A 147 -14.14 -1.61 -5.24
CA LYS A 147 -13.08 -1.67 -4.22
C LYS A 147 -11.68 -1.58 -4.79
N VAL A 148 -11.44 -2.09 -6.01
CA VAL A 148 -10.13 -1.96 -6.64
C VAL A 148 -9.78 -0.49 -6.85
N PHE A 149 -10.78 0.36 -7.04
CA PHE A 149 -10.59 1.79 -7.18
C PHE A 149 -10.18 2.44 -5.86
N VAL A 150 -10.77 1.99 -4.76
CA VAL A 150 -10.45 2.45 -3.39
C VAL A 150 -9.02 2.10 -3.00
N VAL A 151 -8.59 0.84 -3.17
CA VAL A 151 -7.22 0.40 -2.82
C VAL A 151 -6.16 1.25 -3.51
N VAL A 152 -6.38 1.57 -4.78
CA VAL A 152 -5.42 2.34 -5.59
C VAL A 152 -5.42 3.83 -5.19
N ALA A 153 -6.58 4.43 -4.97
CA ALA A 153 -6.66 5.80 -4.48
C ALA A 153 -5.95 5.97 -3.13
N VAL A 154 -6.15 5.00 -2.22
CA VAL A 154 -5.47 4.94 -0.92
C VAL A 154 -3.96 4.80 -1.08
N PHE A 155 -3.46 3.96 -1.99
CA PHE A 155 -2.03 3.86 -2.29
C PHE A 155 -1.44 5.24 -2.66
N PHE A 156 -2.10 5.97 -3.56
CA PHE A 156 -1.61 7.28 -3.98
C PHE A 156 -1.63 8.32 -2.87
N VAL A 157 -2.73 8.43 -2.13
CA VAL A 157 -2.88 9.39 -1.04
C VAL A 157 -1.91 9.10 0.11
N CYS A 158 -1.70 7.83 0.45
CA CYS A 158 -0.82 7.45 1.56
C CYS A 158 0.67 7.56 1.20
N PHE A 159 1.08 7.10 0.02
CA PHE A 159 2.51 6.95 -0.29
C PHE A 159 3.15 8.10 -1.04
N ALA A 160 2.42 8.80 -1.92
CA ALA A 160 3.02 9.85 -2.74
C ALA A 160 3.58 11.01 -1.90
N PRO A 161 2.85 11.55 -0.89
CA PRO A 161 3.37 12.65 -0.08
C PRO A 161 4.69 12.31 0.62
N PHE A 162 4.81 11.07 1.14
CA PHE A 162 6.03 10.61 1.79
C PHE A 162 7.22 10.54 0.81
N HIS A 163 7.01 10.07 -0.41
CA HIS A 163 8.11 9.97 -1.37
C HIS A 163 8.57 11.35 -1.85
N PHE A 164 7.64 12.31 -2.01
CA PHE A 164 7.98 13.70 -2.30
C PHE A 164 8.79 14.37 -1.18
N THR A 165 8.44 14.16 0.10
CA THR A 165 9.18 14.75 1.24
C THR A 165 10.48 14.02 1.54
N ARG A 166 10.56 12.71 1.27
CA ARG A 166 11.75 11.89 1.54
C ARG A 166 12.95 12.30 0.67
N VAL A 167 12.74 12.71 -0.58
CA VAL A 167 13.83 13.12 -1.49
C VAL A 167 14.63 14.30 -0.94
N PRO A 168 14.03 15.49 -0.69
CA PRO A 168 14.77 16.64 -0.15
C PRO A 168 15.30 16.36 1.26
N TYR A 169 14.56 15.61 2.10
CA TYR A 169 15.07 15.24 3.41
C TYR A 169 16.32 14.36 3.33
N THR A 170 16.35 13.36 2.45
CA THR A 170 17.52 12.51 2.26
C THR A 170 18.72 13.33 1.79
N TYR A 171 18.52 14.22 0.82
CA TYR A 171 19.55 15.13 0.35
C TYR A 171 20.09 16.03 1.48
N SER A 172 19.21 16.55 2.35
CA SER A 172 19.60 17.37 3.50
C SER A 172 20.45 16.64 4.54
N GLN A 173 20.36 15.31 4.62
CA GLN A 173 21.18 14.49 5.52
C GLN A 173 22.57 14.20 4.95
N THR A 174 22.69 14.15 3.63
CA THR A 174 23.94 13.82 2.92
C THR A 174 24.74 15.04 2.52
N ASN A 175 24.12 16.23 2.49
CA ASN A 175 24.76 17.49 2.13
C ASN A 175 25.07 18.33 3.38
N ASN A 176 26.37 18.53 3.64
CA ASN A 176 26.87 19.27 4.79
C ASN A 176 26.53 20.78 4.78
N LYS A 177 26.06 21.32 3.66
CA LYS A 177 25.73 22.75 3.50
C LYS A 177 24.26 23.11 3.82
N THR A 178 23.45 22.15 4.27
CA THR A 178 22.02 22.41 4.53
C THR A 178 21.82 23.12 5.86
N ASP A 179 21.09 24.23 5.85
CA ASP A 179 20.72 24.95 7.07
C ASP A 179 19.92 24.06 8.06
N CYS A 180 20.17 24.25 9.35
CA CYS A 180 19.57 23.48 10.43
C CYS A 180 18.04 23.67 10.49
N ARG A 181 17.55 24.90 10.27
CA ARG A 181 16.10 25.19 10.28
C ARG A 181 15.41 24.49 9.11
N LEU A 182 15.97 24.58 7.91
CA LEU A 182 15.45 23.89 6.74
C LEU A 182 15.48 22.36 6.93
N GLN A 183 16.57 21.81 7.46
CA GLN A 183 16.66 20.37 7.74
C GLN A 183 15.59 19.92 8.74
N ASN A 184 15.29 20.73 9.76
CA ASN A 184 14.24 20.43 10.74
C ASN A 184 12.84 20.49 10.11
N GLN A 185 12.56 21.45 9.24
CA GLN A 185 11.29 21.51 8.51
C GLN A 185 11.09 20.29 7.61
N LEU A 186 12.13 19.89 6.87
CA LEU A 186 12.11 18.68 6.03
C LEU A 186 11.92 17.41 6.87
N PHE A 187 12.53 17.35 8.06
CA PHE A 187 12.33 16.25 8.99
C PHE A 187 10.87 16.13 9.42
N ILE A 188 10.26 17.23 9.87
CA ILE A 188 8.86 17.26 10.30
C ILE A 188 7.94 16.86 9.14
N ALA A 189 8.13 17.45 7.95
CA ALA A 189 7.33 17.12 6.77
C ALA A 189 7.42 15.62 6.41
N LYS A 190 8.63 15.06 6.45
CA LYS A 190 8.87 13.63 6.20
C LYS A 190 8.23 12.75 7.27
N GLU A 191 8.33 13.08 8.55
CA GLU A 191 7.71 12.30 9.63
C GLU A 191 6.17 12.33 9.57
N THR A 192 5.57 13.51 9.31
CA THR A 192 4.12 13.64 9.16
C THR A 192 3.60 12.81 7.98
N THR A 193 4.28 12.87 6.84
CA THR A 193 3.90 12.09 5.66
C THR A 193 4.23 10.60 5.80
N LEU A 194 5.25 10.23 6.58
CA LEU A 194 5.53 8.85 6.96
C LEU A 194 4.41 8.26 7.82
N PHE A 195 3.89 9.04 8.78
CA PHE A 195 2.72 8.63 9.56
C PHE A 195 1.52 8.35 8.65
N LEU A 196 1.25 9.25 7.70
CA LEU A 196 0.20 9.04 6.69
C LEU A 196 0.45 7.76 5.87
N ALA A 197 1.69 7.51 5.42
CA ALA A 197 2.04 6.28 4.71
C ALA A 197 1.82 5.02 5.57
N ALA A 198 2.15 5.09 6.86
CA ALA A 198 1.96 3.98 7.79
C ALA A 198 0.49 3.60 7.98
N THR A 199 -0.46 4.54 7.83
CA THR A 199 -1.91 4.22 7.88
C THR A 199 -2.35 3.23 6.81
N ASN A 200 -1.57 3.02 5.74
CA ASN A 200 -1.84 2.02 4.71
C ASN A 200 -2.00 0.60 5.29
N ILE A 201 -1.28 0.27 6.38
CA ILE A 201 -1.37 -1.05 7.02
C ILE A 201 -2.78 -1.38 7.52
N CYS A 202 -3.55 -0.37 7.94
CA CYS A 202 -4.91 -0.54 8.42
C CYS A 202 -5.92 -0.66 7.26
N MET A 203 -5.53 -0.26 6.05
CA MET A 203 -6.46 -0.10 4.94
C MET A 203 -6.89 -1.44 4.35
N ASP A 204 -6.02 -2.46 4.33
CA ASP A 204 -6.42 -3.81 3.91
C ASP A 204 -7.58 -4.35 4.76
N PRO A 205 -7.47 -4.44 6.11
CA PRO A 205 -8.59 -4.83 6.97
C PRO A 205 -9.85 -3.98 6.76
N LEU A 206 -9.71 -2.65 6.67
CA LEU A 206 -10.85 -1.76 6.45
C LEU A 206 -11.53 -2.06 5.10
N ILE A 207 -10.76 -2.31 4.04
CA ILE A 207 -11.30 -2.65 2.72
C ILE A 207 -12.03 -4.01 2.76
N TYR A 208 -11.47 -5.01 3.46
CA TYR A 208 -12.13 -6.31 3.62
C TYR A 208 -13.40 -6.22 4.47
N ILE A 209 -13.36 -5.53 5.60
CA ILE A 209 -14.50 -5.41 6.52
C ILE A 209 -15.60 -4.55 5.89
N PHE A 210 -15.29 -3.35 5.41
CA PHE A 210 -16.33 -2.42 4.96
C PHE A 210 -16.84 -2.73 3.56
N LEU A 211 -16.00 -3.29 2.68
CA LEU A 211 -16.41 -3.50 1.30
C LEU A 211 -16.64 -4.97 0.93
N CYS A 212 -16.02 -5.96 1.59
CA CYS A 212 -16.22 -7.37 1.23
C CYS A 212 -17.50 -7.96 1.84
N LYS A 213 -18.60 -7.96 1.07
CA LYS A 213 -19.88 -8.58 1.46
C LYS A 213 -19.74 -10.03 1.97
N LYS A 214 -18.88 -10.83 1.35
CA LYS A 214 -18.63 -12.22 1.78
C LYS A 214 -17.97 -12.31 3.16
N PHE A 215 -17.18 -11.31 3.54
CA PHE A 215 -16.56 -11.23 4.86
C PHE A 215 -17.56 -10.73 5.90
N THR A 216 -18.35 -9.69 5.56
CA THR A 216 -19.40 -9.16 6.45
C THR A 216 -20.49 -10.18 6.74
N GLU A 217 -20.82 -11.07 5.80
CA GLU A 217 -21.78 -12.16 6.03
C GLU A 217 -21.25 -13.25 6.98
N LYS A 218 -19.92 -13.41 7.10
CA LYS A 218 -19.30 -14.35 8.05
C LYS A 218 -19.11 -13.76 9.44
N LEU A 219 -19.18 -12.43 9.60
CA LEU A 219 -19.07 -11.76 10.90
C LEU A 219 -20.36 -11.98 11.71
N PRO A 220 -20.30 -12.66 12.88
CA PRO A 220 -21.48 -12.99 13.68
C PRO A 220 -22.34 -11.76 14.02
N CYS A 221 -21.70 -10.64 14.38
CA CYS A 221 -22.40 -9.41 14.75
C CYS A 221 -23.19 -8.77 13.60
N MET A 222 -22.76 -8.97 12.34
CA MET A 222 -23.47 -8.42 11.18
C MET A 222 -24.61 -9.32 10.70
N ARG A 223 -24.60 -10.61 11.08
CA ARG A 223 -25.68 -11.55 10.78
C ARG A 223 -26.97 -11.15 11.50
N GLY A 224 -26.88 -10.75 12.78
CA GLY A 224 -28.02 -10.31 13.57
C GLY A 224 -28.77 -9.12 12.97
N ARG A 225 -28.06 -8.14 12.40
CA ARG A 225 -28.71 -6.94 11.83
C ARG A 225 -29.51 -7.24 10.55
N LYS A 226 -29.08 -8.22 9.74
CA LYS A 226 -29.86 -8.68 8.58
C LYS A 226 -31.04 -9.53 8.99
N THR A 227 -30.88 -10.42 9.98
CA THR A 227 -32.00 -11.22 10.49
C THR A 227 -33.09 -10.34 11.10
N ILE A 228 -32.74 -9.30 11.85
CA ILE A 228 -33.71 -8.34 12.40
C ILE A 228 -34.40 -7.55 11.27
N ALA A 229 -33.67 -7.08 10.25
CA ALA A 229 -34.27 -6.38 9.12
C ALA A 229 -35.24 -7.29 8.32
N SER A 230 -34.88 -8.56 8.07
CA SER A 230 -35.77 -9.51 7.41
C SER A 230 -36.97 -9.92 8.28
N SER A 231 -36.81 -9.98 9.61
CA SER A 231 -37.91 -10.28 10.53
C SER A 231 -38.89 -9.11 10.65
N GLN A 232 -38.41 -7.86 10.63
CA GLN A 232 -39.28 -6.67 10.59
C GLN A 232 -40.03 -6.54 9.27
N GLU A 233 -39.38 -6.82 8.14
CA GLU A 233 -40.00 -6.79 6.81
C GLU A 233 -41.06 -7.90 6.64
N ASN A 234 -40.82 -9.08 7.24
CA ASN A 234 -41.83 -10.15 7.30
C ASN A 234 -42.99 -9.82 8.26
N GLN A 235 -42.75 -9.16 9.39
CA GLN A 235 -43.81 -8.76 10.31
C GLN A 235 -44.70 -7.66 9.72
N SER A 236 -44.13 -6.65 9.05
CA SER A 236 -44.95 -5.62 8.39
C SER A 236 -45.82 -6.21 7.28
N SER A 237 -45.25 -7.10 6.46
CA SER A 237 -45.98 -7.78 5.38
C SER A 237 -47.10 -8.69 5.91
N GLN A 238 -46.95 -9.25 7.12
CA GLN A 238 -47.96 -10.11 7.72
C GLN A 238 -49.07 -9.30 8.41
N THR A 239 -48.77 -8.12 8.98
CA THR A 239 -49.79 -7.21 9.52
C THR A 239 -50.65 -6.62 8.41
N ASP A 240 -50.07 -6.28 7.25
CA ASP A 240 -50.81 -5.74 6.10
C ASP A 240 -51.79 -6.75 5.48
N ASN A 241 -51.53 -8.06 5.64
CA ASN A 241 -52.42 -9.12 5.15
C ASN A 241 -53.60 -9.42 6.09
N ILE A 242 -53.54 -9.04 7.37
CA ILE A 242 -54.61 -9.33 8.34
C ILE A 242 -55.70 -8.25 8.34
N THR A 243 -55.39 -7.02 7.92
CA THR A 243 -56.35 -5.91 7.87
C THR A 243 -57.21 -5.86 6.59
N LEU A 244 -57.03 -6.80 5.66
CA LEU A 244 -57.74 -6.82 4.36
C LEU A 244 -58.73 -7.98 4.19
N GLY A 245 -59.10 -8.69 5.26
CA GLY A 245 -60.21 -9.65 5.28
C GLY A 245 -61.43 -9.08 5.99
#